data_AF-A0A4Y9J8N5-F1
#
_entry.id   AF-A0A4Y9J8N5-F1
#
_cell.length_a   1.000
_cell.length_b   1.000
_cell.length_c   1.000
_cell.angle_alpha   90.00
_cell.angle_beta   90.00
_cell.angle_gamma   90.00
#
_symmetry.space_group_name_H-M   'P 1'
#
loop_
_entity.id
_entity.type
_entity.pdbx_description
1 polymer ?
#
loop_
_entity_poly.entity_id
_entity_poly.type
_entity_poly.pdbx_seq_one_letter_code
_entity_poly.pdbx_strand_id
1 'polypeptide(L)'
;MNKLIVNIIEKLWLIVISLVLVLSTISIPALFDSIHTVLQSGFGTTQVALSILAIVSLFSGITMLVPLFRKNFYKYPWLYPYIIILTVNLAILAVGIEILNYGYQVQNEARHTLFFWIMVVQLIVSRLAFCIFCHKKTVRVVRESNE
;
A
#
# COMPACT_ATOMS: atom_id res chain seq x y z
N MET A 1 12.72 -3.90 32.08
CA MET A 1 13.55 -3.73 30.85
C MET A 1 14.19 -2.36 30.89
N ASN A 2 15.51 -2.24 30.76
CA ASN A 2 16.20 -0.95 30.86
C ASN A 2 15.65 0.02 29.81
N LYS A 3 15.30 1.25 30.21
CA LYS A 3 14.75 2.30 29.32
C LYS A 3 15.64 2.53 28.08
N LEU A 4 16.94 2.30 28.21
CA LEU A 4 17.91 2.34 27.10
C LEU A 4 17.64 1.28 26.02
N ILE A 5 17.37 0.03 26.40
CA ILE A 5 17.12 -1.07 25.45
C ILE A 5 15.83 -0.80 24.67
N VAL A 6 14.79 -0.32 25.36
CA VAL A 6 13.51 0.08 24.73
C VAL A 6 13.74 1.16 23.66
N ASN A 7 14.49 2.22 23.99
CA ASN A 7 14.74 3.32 23.07
C ASN A 7 15.58 2.90 21.85
N ILE A 8 16.53 1.97 22.03
CA ILE A 8 17.33 1.45 20.91
C ILE A 8 16.43 0.65 19.96
N ILE A 9 15.58 -0.22 20.49
CA ILE A 9 14.64 -1.02 19.70
C ILE A 9 13.65 -0.12 18.93
N GLU A 10 13.12 0.92 19.59
CA GLU A 10 12.19 1.87 18.96
C GLU A 10 12.84 2.61 17.77
N LYS A 11 14.07 3.10 17.95
CA LYS A 11 14.81 3.77 16.86
C LYS A 11 15.18 2.82 15.73
N LEU A 12 15.61 1.59 16.04
CA LEU A 12 15.94 0.59 15.04
C LEU A 12 14.71 0.23 14.21
N TRP A 13 13.56 0.03 14.87
CA TRP A 13 12.30 -0.23 14.17
C TRP A 13 11.87 0.93 13.28
N LEU A 14 12.08 2.18 13.72
CA LEU A 14 11.79 3.36 12.91
C LEU A 14 12.64 3.41 11.63
N ILE A 15 13.89 2.97 11.69
CA ILE A 15 14.75 2.87 10.50
C ILE A 15 14.20 1.79 9.55
N VAL A 16 13.83 0.63 10.08
CA VAL A 16 13.28 -0.48 9.28
C VAL A 16 11.98 -0.07 8.59
N ILE A 17 11.01 0.52 9.31
CA ILE A 17 9.74 0.94 8.70
C ILE A 17 9.96 2.05 7.67
N SER A 18 10.87 3.00 7.92
CA SER A 18 11.18 4.07 6.97
C SER A 18 11.80 3.50 5.69
N LEU A 19 12.69 2.52 5.80
CA LEU A 19 13.29 1.85 4.65
C LEU A 19 12.21 1.14 3.80
N VAL A 20 11.32 0.37 4.45
CA VAL A 20 10.22 -0.33 3.75
C VAL A 20 9.32 0.66 3.01
N LEU A 21 9.00 1.80 3.63
CA LEU A 21 8.15 2.82 3.02
C LEU A 21 8.81 3.55 1.85
N VAL A 22 10.11 3.84 1.94
CA VAL A 22 10.87 4.45 0.85
C VAL A 22 10.99 3.48 -0.33
N LEU A 23 11.36 2.22 -0.09
CA LEU A 23 11.48 1.20 -1.13
C LEU A 23 10.14 0.95 -1.82
N SER A 24 9.04 0.91 -1.07
CA SER A 24 7.70 0.73 -1.64
C SER A 24 7.17 1.94 -2.39
N THR A 25 7.70 3.15 -2.14
CA THR A 25 7.38 4.33 -2.95
C THR A 25 8.17 4.32 -4.27
N ILE A 26 9.45 3.92 -4.21
CA ILE A 26 10.30 3.80 -5.39
C ILE A 26 9.79 2.70 -6.34
N SER A 27 9.09 1.69 -5.84
CA SER A 27 8.54 0.62 -6.69
C SER A 27 7.25 1.00 -7.44
N ILE A 28 6.61 2.14 -7.13
CA ILE A 28 5.34 2.55 -7.77
C ILE A 28 5.48 2.69 -9.30
N PRO A 29 6.50 3.39 -9.85
CA PRO A 29 6.68 3.49 -11.31
C PRO A 29 6.84 2.12 -11.98
N ALA A 30 7.58 1.20 -11.36
CA ALA A 30 7.79 -0.16 -11.90
C ALA A 30 6.48 -0.97 -11.98
N LEU A 31 5.51 -0.69 -11.10
CA LEU A 31 4.18 -1.29 -11.17
C LEU A 31 3.36 -0.75 -12.35
N PHE A 32 3.55 0.51 -12.74
CA PHE A 32 2.94 1.06 -13.96
C PHE A 32 3.55 0.45 -15.23
N ASP A 33 4.87 0.25 -15.24
CA ASP A 33 5.53 -0.44 -16.35
C ASP A 33 5.01 -1.87 -16.52
N SER A 34 4.69 -2.55 -15.42
CA SER A 34 4.09 -3.89 -15.45
C SER A 34 2.71 -3.91 -16.11
N ILE A 35 1.90 -2.86 -15.95
CA ILE A 35 0.62 -2.73 -16.67
C ILE A 35 0.89 -2.52 -18.15
N HIS A 36 1.85 -1.67 -18.50
CA HIS A 36 2.20 -1.40 -19.88
C HIS A 36 2.68 -2.66 -20.61
N THR A 37 3.50 -3.48 -19.96
CA THR A 37 3.99 -4.74 -20.53
C THR A 37 2.88 -5.77 -20.71
N VAL A 38 1.93 -5.90 -19.79
CA VAL A 38 0.76 -6.79 -19.98
C VAL A 38 -0.05 -6.36 -21.20
N LEU A 39 -0.28 -5.05 -21.36
CA LEU A 39 -1.06 -4.51 -22.49
C LEU A 39 -0.36 -4.72 -23.83
N GLN A 40 0.97 -4.57 -23.90
CA GLN A 40 1.71 -4.74 -25.15
C GLN A 40 2.00 -6.21 -25.49
N SER A 41 2.34 -7.02 -24.48
CA SER A 41 2.70 -8.42 -24.71
C SER A 41 1.47 -9.30 -24.94
N GLY A 42 0.30 -8.92 -24.41
CA GLY A 42 -0.88 -9.77 -24.45
C GLY A 42 -0.80 -10.98 -23.52
N PHE A 43 0.14 -10.99 -22.58
CA PHE A 43 0.33 -12.06 -21.60
C PHE A 43 0.33 -11.51 -20.17
N GLY A 44 -0.18 -12.30 -19.22
CA GLY A 44 -0.08 -12.00 -17.80
C GLY A 44 1.37 -12.02 -17.30
N THR A 45 1.72 -11.11 -16.40
CA THR A 45 3.06 -10.97 -15.81
C THR A 45 3.10 -11.47 -14.36
N THR A 46 4.30 -11.49 -13.76
CA THR A 46 4.50 -11.88 -12.36
C THR A 46 3.81 -10.91 -11.37
N GLN A 47 3.26 -11.46 -10.29
CA GLN A 47 2.48 -10.74 -9.27
C GLN A 47 3.34 -9.98 -8.25
N VAL A 48 4.28 -9.14 -8.72
CA VAL A 48 5.18 -8.38 -7.83
C VAL A 48 4.40 -7.39 -6.95
N ALA A 49 3.29 -6.85 -7.46
CA ALA A 49 2.44 -5.89 -6.76
C ALA A 49 1.84 -6.44 -5.45
N LEU A 50 1.35 -7.68 -5.47
CA LEU A 50 0.78 -8.34 -4.28
C LEU A 50 1.85 -8.61 -3.23
N SER A 51 3.04 -9.02 -3.63
CA SER A 51 4.17 -9.23 -2.72
C SER A 51 4.58 -7.93 -2.03
N ILE A 52 4.67 -6.82 -2.75
CA ILE A 52 4.98 -5.51 -2.18
C ILE A 52 3.88 -5.09 -1.19
N LEU A 53 2.61 -5.25 -1.57
CA LEU A 53 1.47 -4.96 -0.68
C LEU A 53 1.53 -5.80 0.60
N ALA A 54 1.83 -7.09 0.49
CA ALA A 54 1.95 -8.00 1.64
C ALA A 54 3.07 -7.56 2.60
N ILE A 55 4.24 -7.18 2.07
CA ILE A 55 5.35 -6.68 2.88
C ILE A 55 4.95 -5.37 3.57
N VAL A 56 4.44 -4.39 2.83
CA VAL A 56 4.06 -3.08 3.39
C VAL A 56 2.96 -3.22 4.44
N SER A 57 1.93 -4.03 4.18
CA SER A 57 0.83 -4.27 5.12
C SER A 57 1.28 -5.02 6.38
N LEU A 58 2.23 -5.95 6.26
CA LEU A 58 2.79 -6.67 7.41
C LEU A 58 3.60 -5.72 8.32
N PHE A 59 4.54 -4.96 7.77
CA PHE A 59 5.37 -4.05 8.56
C PHE A 59 4.56 -2.89 9.17
N SER A 60 3.61 -2.33 8.42
CA SER A 60 2.69 -1.31 8.94
C SER A 60 1.74 -1.88 10.00
N GLY A 61 1.22 -3.10 9.80
CA GLY A 61 0.38 -3.80 10.75
C GLY A 61 1.08 -4.05 12.09
N ILE A 62 2.33 -4.56 12.05
CA ILE A 62 3.15 -4.74 13.27
C ILE A 62 3.38 -3.40 13.98
N THR A 63 3.64 -2.34 13.23
CA THR A 63 3.89 -0.99 13.80
C THR A 63 2.65 -0.45 14.52
N MET A 64 1.44 -0.75 14.05
CA MET A 64 0.19 -0.36 14.73
C MET A 64 -0.16 -1.29 15.91
N LEU A 65 0.13 -2.59 15.79
CA LEU A 65 -0.23 -3.59 16.78
C LEU A 65 0.63 -3.50 18.05
N VAL A 66 1.93 -3.25 17.91
CA VAL A 66 2.87 -3.18 19.04
C VAL A 66 2.83 -1.79 19.71
N PRO A 67 2.45 -1.67 21.00
CA PRO A 67 2.33 -0.39 21.70
C PRO A 67 3.64 0.42 21.74
N LEU A 68 4.79 -0.28 21.80
CA LEU A 68 6.11 0.34 21.78
C LEU A 68 6.35 1.14 20.50
N PHE A 69 5.96 0.61 19.35
CA PHE A 69 6.17 1.26 18.06
C PHE A 69 5.12 2.32 17.76
N ARG A 70 3.92 2.21 18.34
CA ARG A 70 2.87 3.21 18.21
C ARG A 70 3.31 4.60 18.67
N LYS A 71 4.27 4.68 19.61
CA LYS A 71 4.88 5.94 20.06
C LYS A 71 5.51 6.76 18.94
N ASN A 72 6.02 6.11 17.91
CA ASN A 72 6.57 6.77 16.74
C ASN A 72 5.52 7.60 15.98
N PHE A 73 4.25 7.22 16.01
CA PHE A 73 3.17 8.01 15.38
C PHE A 73 2.87 9.30 16.14
N TYR A 74 3.09 9.32 17.46
CA TYR A 74 2.97 10.56 18.24
C TYR A 74 4.14 11.51 17.97
N LYS A 75 5.34 10.96 17.76
CA LYS A 75 6.53 11.75 17.44
C LYS A 75 6.52 12.26 15.99
N TYR A 76 6.03 11.45 15.06
CA TYR A 76 5.95 11.74 13.63
C TYR A 76 4.51 11.58 13.16
N PRO A 77 3.64 12.60 13.36
CA PRO A 77 2.21 12.50 13.06
C PRO A 77 1.90 12.31 11.57
N TRP A 78 2.85 12.64 10.69
CA TRP A 78 2.74 12.43 9.24
C TRP A 78 2.90 10.95 8.82
N LEU A 79 3.55 10.13 9.65
CA LEU A 79 3.86 8.74 9.31
C LEU A 79 2.57 7.91 9.21
N TYR A 80 1.61 8.15 10.10
CA TYR A 80 0.32 7.46 10.11
C TYR A 80 -0.51 7.69 8.83
N PRO A 81 -0.84 8.93 8.42
CA PRO A 81 -1.57 9.16 7.19
C PRO A 81 -0.79 8.68 5.96
N TYR A 82 0.53 8.80 5.95
CA TYR A 82 1.35 8.33 4.84
C TYR A 82 1.27 6.80 4.66
N ILE A 83 1.39 6.03 5.74
CA ILE A 83 1.22 4.57 5.70
C ILE A 83 -0.15 4.19 5.15
N ILE A 84 -1.22 4.86 5.61
CA ILE A 84 -2.59 4.55 5.16
C ILE A 84 -2.75 4.86 3.67
N ILE A 85 -2.35 6.06 3.25
CA ILE A 85 -2.45 6.50 1.84
C ILE A 85 -1.65 5.56 0.95
N LEU A 86 -0.41 5.25 1.31
CA LEU A 86 0.47 4.37 0.55
C LEU A 86 -0.11 2.95 0.46
N THR A 87 -0.55 2.37 1.57
CA THR A 87 -1.10 1.00 1.62
C THR A 87 -2.37 0.89 0.78
N VAL A 88 -3.28 1.86 0.87
CA VAL A 88 -4.50 1.86 0.05
C VAL A 88 -4.17 2.04 -1.42
N ASN A 89 -3.24 2.94 -1.77
CA ASN A 89 -2.79 3.12 -3.15
C ASN A 89 -2.19 1.84 -3.76
N LEU A 90 -1.30 1.18 -3.01
CA LEU A 90 -0.72 -0.10 -3.42
C LEU A 90 -1.78 -1.19 -3.53
N ALA A 91 -2.76 -1.23 -2.63
CA ALA A 91 -3.86 -2.19 -2.69
C ALA A 91 -4.71 -2.00 -3.95
N ILE A 92 -5.08 -0.75 -4.26
CA ILE A 92 -5.86 -0.42 -5.46
C ILE A 92 -5.11 -0.87 -6.73
N LEU A 93 -3.80 -0.60 -6.79
CA LEU A 93 -2.98 -0.94 -7.94
C LEU A 93 -2.74 -2.46 -8.06
N ALA A 94 -2.45 -3.14 -6.96
CA ALA A 94 -2.23 -4.58 -6.93
C ALA A 94 -3.49 -5.35 -7.36
N VAL A 95 -4.67 -4.94 -6.90
CA VAL A 95 -5.95 -5.52 -7.33
C VAL A 95 -6.18 -5.28 -8.83
N GLY A 96 -5.87 -4.09 -9.33
CA GLY A 96 -5.99 -3.79 -10.76
C GLY A 96 -5.11 -4.68 -11.64
N ILE A 97 -3.84 -4.85 -11.26
CA ILE A 97 -2.89 -5.74 -11.95
C ILE A 97 -3.36 -7.20 -11.91
N GLU A 98 -3.90 -7.64 -10.78
CA GLU A 98 -4.40 -9.02 -10.63
C GLU A 98 -5.62 -9.30 -11.53
N ILE A 99 -6.56 -8.35 -11.60
CA ILE A 99 -7.71 -8.41 -12.51
C ILE A 99 -7.22 -8.50 -13.96
N LEU A 100 -6.26 -7.68 -14.34
CA LEU A 100 -5.70 -7.68 -15.69
C LEU A 100 -5.00 -9.00 -15.99
N ASN A 101 -4.13 -9.49 -15.10
CA ASN A 101 -3.45 -10.77 -15.26
C ASN A 101 -4.43 -11.93 -15.41
N TYR A 102 -5.50 -11.96 -14.60
CA TYR A 102 -6.54 -12.97 -14.73
C TYR A 102 -7.27 -12.88 -16.08
N GLY A 103 -7.51 -11.67 -16.59
CA GLY A 103 -8.09 -11.45 -17.92
C GLY A 103 -7.24 -12.02 -19.05
N TYR A 104 -5.92 -11.89 -18.94
CA TYR A 104 -4.92 -12.24 -19.95
C TYR A 104 -4.35 -13.67 -19.81
N GLN A 105 -4.89 -14.49 -18.90
CA GLN A 105 -4.53 -15.92 -18.81
C GLN A 105 -5.02 -16.75 -20.00
N VAL A 106 -6.06 -16.31 -20.70
CA VAL A 106 -6.65 -17.01 -21.85
C VAL A 106 -6.63 -16.05 -23.03
N GLN A 107 -5.99 -16.45 -24.12
CA GLN A 107 -5.90 -15.66 -25.35
C GLN A 107 -7.28 -15.52 -26.02
N ASN A 108 -8.04 -14.52 -25.59
CA ASN A 108 -9.33 -14.16 -26.15
C ASN A 108 -9.48 -12.63 -26.09
N GLU A 109 -9.58 -12.02 -27.27
CA GLU A 109 -9.66 -10.56 -27.41
C GLU A 109 -10.87 -9.96 -26.67
N ALA A 110 -12.04 -10.60 -26.75
CA ALA A 110 -13.24 -10.13 -26.06
C ALA A 110 -13.05 -10.13 -24.53
N ARG A 111 -12.33 -11.12 -24.01
CA ARG A 111 -12.00 -11.21 -22.58
C ARG A 111 -10.99 -10.13 -22.19
N HIS A 112 -9.93 -9.92 -22.99
CA HIS A 112 -8.93 -8.89 -22.71
C HIS A 112 -9.57 -7.49 -22.62
N THR A 113 -10.43 -7.13 -23.57
CA THR A 113 -11.14 -5.84 -23.57
C THR A 113 -12.06 -5.71 -22.35
N LEU A 114 -12.80 -6.76 -22.00
CA LEU A 114 -13.69 -6.75 -20.85
C LEU A 114 -12.93 -6.55 -19.54
N PHE A 115 -11.85 -7.30 -19.31
CA PHE A 115 -11.05 -7.19 -18.08
C PHE A 115 -10.28 -5.87 -17.99
N PHE A 116 -9.86 -5.31 -19.12
CA PHE A 116 -9.30 -3.97 -19.16
C PHE A 116 -10.31 -2.91 -18.68
N TRP A 117 -11.56 -2.96 -19.16
CA TRP A 117 -12.61 -2.05 -18.69
C TRP A 117 -12.95 -2.26 -17.21
N ILE A 118 -12.99 -3.51 -16.73
CA ILE A 118 -13.18 -3.81 -15.30
C ILE A 118 -12.07 -3.18 -14.46
N MET A 119 -10.80 -3.32 -14.87
CA MET A 119 -9.67 -2.70 -14.18
C MET A 119 -9.82 -1.18 -14.11
N VAL A 120 -10.16 -0.52 -15.23
CA VAL A 120 -10.37 0.94 -15.26
C VAL A 120 -11.50 1.37 -14.32
N VAL A 121 -12.64 0.67 -14.35
CA VAL A 121 -13.76 0.94 -13.46
C VAL A 121 -13.37 0.73 -12.00
N GLN A 122 -12.67 -0.35 -11.67
CA GLN A 122 -12.18 -0.63 -10.32
C GLN A 122 -11.24 0.47 -9.81
N LEU A 123 -10.32 0.96 -10.64
CA LEU A 123 -9.44 2.08 -10.29
C LEU A 123 -10.24 3.34 -9.94
N ILE A 124 -11.21 3.72 -10.77
CA ILE A 124 -12.04 4.91 -10.55
C ILE A 124 -12.88 4.77 -9.28
N VAL A 125 -13.59 3.65 -9.12
CA VAL A 125 -14.47 3.40 -7.96
C VAL A 125 -13.66 3.39 -6.67
N SER A 126 -12.50 2.73 -6.65
CA SER A 126 -11.67 2.65 -5.44
C SER A 126 -11.08 4.01 -5.06
N ARG A 127 -10.73 4.84 -6.05
CA ARG A 127 -10.26 6.22 -5.82
C ARG A 127 -11.36 7.11 -5.24
N LEU A 128 -12.57 7.04 -5.82
CA LEU A 128 -13.73 7.77 -5.29
C LEU A 128 -14.08 7.33 -3.87
N ALA A 129 -14.10 6.03 -3.61
CA ALA A 129 -14.33 5.48 -2.28
C ALA A 129 -13.29 5.98 -1.27
N PHE A 130 -12.00 6.01 -1.65
CA PHE A 130 -10.94 6.53 -0.80
C PHE A 130 -11.07 8.04 -0.53
N CYS A 131 -11.40 8.84 -1.53
CA CYS A 131 -11.64 10.27 -1.35
C CYS A 131 -12.83 10.54 -0.40
N ILE A 132 -13.93 9.79 -0.55
CA ILE A 132 -15.09 9.87 0.34
C ILE A 132 -14.71 9.47 1.77
N PHE A 133 -13.89 8.42 1.92
CA PHE A 133 -13.39 7.99 3.23
C PHE A 133 -12.56 9.09 3.91
N CYS A 134 -11.61 9.69 3.20
CA CYS A 134 -10.79 10.80 3.70
C CYS A 134 -11.63 12.03 4.05
N HIS A 135 -12.71 12.30 3.31
CA HIS A 135 -13.63 13.39 3.61
C HIS A 135 -14.49 13.12 4.86
N LYS A 136 -14.98 11.89 5.04
CA LYS A 136 -15.85 11.52 6.18
C LYS A 136 -15.09 11.31 7.48
N LYS A 137 -13.86 10.80 7.43
CA LYS A 137 -13.00 10.62 8.59
C LYS A 137 -11.70 11.39 8.36
N THR A 138 -11.61 12.58 8.96
CA THR A 138 -10.31 13.27 9.01
C THR A 138 -9.33 12.36 9.73
N VAL A 139 -8.21 12.03 9.07
CA VAL A 139 -7.11 11.22 9.63
C VAL A 139 -6.41 12.07 10.70
N ARG A 140 -7.08 12.30 11.83
CA ARG A 140 -6.53 12.98 12.99
C ARG A 140 -5.95 11.91 13.89
N VAL A 141 -4.65 12.01 14.16
CA VAL A 141 -4.07 11.36 15.34
C VAL A 141 -4.75 12.02 16.54
N VAL A 142 -5.62 11.29 17.23
CA VAL A 142 -6.12 11.73 18.53
C VAL A 142 -4.89 11.85 19.41
N ARG A 143 -4.48 13.10 19.70
CA ARG A 143 -3.55 13.35 20.79
C ARG A 143 -4.31 12.93 22.04
N GLU A 144 -3.98 11.77 22.59
CA GLU A 144 -4.21 11.56 24.02
C GLU A 144 -3.38 12.63 24.72
N SER A 145 -4.04 13.73 25.10
CA SER A 145 -3.58 14.61 26.16
C SER A 145 -3.69 13.83 27.46
N ASN A 146 -2.73 12.94 27.71
CA ASN A 146 -2.55 12.35 29.02
C ASN A 146 -1.29 13.00 29.62
N GLU A 147 -1.58 13.94 30.49
CA GLU A 147 -0.79 14.25 31.70
C GLU A 147 -0.26 12.98 32.38
#